data_AF-A0A370PX47-F1
#
_entry.id   AF-A0A370PX47-F1
#
_cell.length_a   1.000
_cell.length_b   1.000
_cell.length_c   1.000
_cell.angle_alpha   90.00
_cell.angle_beta   90.00
_cell.angle_gamma   90.00
#
_symmetry.space_group_name_H-M   'P 1'
#
loop_
_entity.id
_entity.type
_entity.pdbx_description
1 polymer ?
#
loop_
_entity_poly.entity_id
_entity_poly.type
_entity_poly.pdbx_seq_one_letter_code
_entity_poly.pdbx_strand_id
1 'polypeptide(L)'
;MPPSSSSFTALNLPSTFSLPPCMEYFTLTAGPNTDLWRKPPNRDTATAPIVFTSLRSPFVIAEVTVTADWEMEWDQGGLVIFAGAAPQSFSPDSAPRPGRPGYPQPLRPCKWVKAGMEFCSGTMNASSVSATSDGADWCLSPLSVPGRGPSAMHSLRIKLERVGHSLWIWYQDPSAVPYAMTPAALSSTWKKLREVTWFF
;
A
#
# COMPACT_ATOMS: atom_id res chain seq x y z
N MET A 1 -17.40 15.91 -2.53
CA MET A 1 -16.53 16.52 -1.51
C MET A 1 -15.50 15.49 -1.08
N PRO A 2 -14.24 15.88 -0.86
CA PRO A 2 -13.22 15.01 -0.27
C PRO A 2 -13.71 14.48 1.09
N PRO A 3 -13.31 13.27 1.50
CA PRO A 3 -13.72 12.74 2.80
C PRO A 3 -13.13 13.58 3.94
N SER A 4 -13.88 13.69 5.04
CA SER A 4 -13.43 14.36 6.26
C SER A 4 -12.36 13.52 6.96
N SER A 5 -11.37 14.18 7.57
CA SER A 5 -10.35 13.51 8.40
C SER A 5 -10.92 12.70 9.57
N SER A 6 -12.11 13.06 10.06
CA SER A 6 -12.83 12.30 11.11
C SER A 6 -13.18 10.86 10.72
N SER A 7 -13.14 10.54 9.42
CA SER A 7 -13.38 9.18 8.91
C SER A 7 -12.11 8.33 8.86
N PHE A 8 -10.95 8.89 9.20
CA PHE A 8 -9.66 8.22 9.14
C PHE A 8 -9.05 8.02 10.52
N THR A 9 -8.22 6.99 10.62
CA THR A 9 -7.46 6.63 11.81
C THR A 9 -5.99 6.54 11.44
N ALA A 10 -5.14 7.14 12.27
CA ALA A 10 -3.69 7.05 12.15
C ALA A 10 -3.17 5.82 12.92
N LEU A 11 -2.23 5.10 12.32
CA LEU A 11 -1.54 3.93 12.88
C LEU A 11 -0.04 4.12 12.69
N ASN A 12 0.74 3.80 13.72
CA ASN A 12 2.21 3.97 13.74
C ASN A 12 2.70 5.39 13.42
N LEU A 13 1.93 6.39 13.84
CA LEU A 13 2.27 7.81 13.68
C LEU A 13 2.45 8.45 15.07
N PRO A 14 3.27 9.51 15.19
CA PRO A 14 3.44 10.22 16.46
C PRO A 14 2.11 10.72 17.03
N SER A 15 1.99 10.83 18.35
CA SER A 15 0.79 11.38 18.99
C SER A 15 0.52 12.85 18.62
N THR A 16 1.52 13.54 18.10
CA THR A 16 1.43 14.92 17.58
C THR A 16 0.95 14.98 16.13
N PHE A 17 0.80 13.85 15.43
CA PHE A 17 0.34 13.81 14.06
C PHE A 17 -1.15 14.21 13.98
N SER A 18 -1.46 15.13 13.07
CA SER A 18 -2.81 15.59 12.81
C SER A 18 -3.11 15.55 11.32
N LEU A 19 -4.29 15.08 10.96
CA LEU A 19 -4.77 15.09 9.57
C LEU A 19 -5.35 16.47 9.20
N PRO A 20 -5.19 16.89 7.93
CA PRO A 20 -5.83 18.11 7.44
C PRO A 20 -7.36 17.98 7.49
N PRO A 21 -8.12 19.08 7.56
CA PRO A 21 -9.59 19.03 7.62
C PRO A 21 -10.23 18.32 6.41
N CYS A 22 -9.66 18.54 5.22
CA CYS A 22 -10.02 17.86 3.98
C CYS A 22 -8.92 16.89 3.55
N MET A 23 -9.29 15.66 3.21
CA MET A 23 -8.36 14.61 2.82
C MET A 23 -8.08 14.61 1.30
N GLU A 24 -7.83 15.79 0.72
CA GLU A 24 -7.40 15.90 -0.70
C GLU A 24 -5.92 15.53 -0.86
N TYR A 25 -5.10 15.99 0.09
CA TYR A 25 -3.67 15.71 0.17
C TYR A 25 -3.26 15.68 1.63
N PHE A 26 -2.28 14.85 1.97
CA PHE A 26 -1.64 14.82 3.28
C PHE A 26 -0.22 14.26 3.14
N THR A 27 0.62 14.52 4.13
CA THR A 27 1.99 14.04 4.17
C THR A 27 2.13 13.01 5.29
N LEU A 28 2.79 11.88 4.98
CA LEU A 28 3.25 10.92 5.97
C LEU A 28 4.77 10.94 6.02
N THR A 29 5.33 10.76 7.21
CA THR A 29 6.77 10.61 7.41
C THR A 29 7.03 9.23 8.00
N ALA A 30 7.85 8.44 7.32
CA ALA A 30 8.31 7.15 7.83
C ALA A 30 9.42 7.36 8.86
N GLY A 31 9.27 6.71 10.02
CA GLY A 31 10.38 6.54 10.95
C GLY A 31 11.39 5.51 10.43
N PRO A 32 12.59 5.44 11.02
CA PRO A 32 13.58 4.43 10.66
C PRO A 32 13.04 3.01 10.90
N ASN A 33 13.45 2.06 10.05
CA ASN A 33 13.13 0.63 10.18
C ASN A 33 11.63 0.31 10.26
N THR A 34 10.79 1.06 9.55
CA THR A 34 9.35 0.79 9.44
C THR A 34 9.04 -0.08 8.23
N ASP A 35 8.12 -1.04 8.36
CA ASP A 35 7.75 -1.95 7.28
C ASP A 35 6.32 -2.52 7.47
N LEU A 36 5.77 -3.05 6.39
CA LEU A 36 4.59 -3.89 6.37
C LEU A 36 4.91 -5.18 5.60
N TRP A 37 5.13 -6.27 6.33
CA TRP A 37 5.55 -7.54 5.76
C TRP A 37 5.04 -8.74 6.56
N ARG A 38 4.85 -9.87 5.89
CA ARG A 38 4.50 -11.15 6.53
C ARG A 38 5.50 -12.22 6.16
N LYS A 39 6.21 -12.74 7.15
CA LYS A 39 7.13 -13.87 7.02
C LYS A 39 6.54 -15.12 7.68
N PRO A 40 6.45 -16.26 6.97
CA PRO A 40 6.01 -17.52 7.55
C PRO A 40 6.93 -17.98 8.71
N PRO A 41 6.42 -18.73 9.70
CA PRO A 41 5.05 -19.25 9.79
C PRO A 41 4.01 -18.27 10.39
N ASN A 42 4.39 -17.23 11.15
CA ASN A 42 3.47 -16.26 11.76
C ASN A 42 4.20 -14.97 12.22
N ARG A 43 5.18 -14.48 11.45
CA ARG A 43 5.92 -13.25 11.80
C ARG A 43 5.40 -12.09 10.95
N ASP A 44 4.55 -11.27 11.57
CA ASP A 44 4.04 -10.04 10.97
C ASP A 44 4.86 -8.84 11.46
N THR A 45 5.30 -8.01 10.52
CA THR A 45 5.79 -6.65 10.76
C THR A 45 4.72 -5.70 10.25
N ALA A 46 4.20 -4.83 11.13
CA ALA A 46 3.22 -3.82 10.79
C ALA A 46 3.57 -2.52 11.53
N THR A 47 4.72 -1.95 11.20
CA THR A 47 5.29 -0.73 11.81
C THR A 47 5.24 0.47 10.87
N ALA A 48 4.89 0.28 9.60
CA ALA A 48 4.69 1.36 8.62
C ALA A 48 3.65 2.40 9.09
N PRO A 49 3.90 3.71 8.91
CA PRO A 49 2.90 4.74 9.17
C PRO A 49 1.73 4.59 8.19
N ILE A 50 0.51 4.48 8.73
CA ILE A 50 -0.69 4.23 7.93
C ILE A 50 -1.79 5.20 8.38
N VAL A 51 -2.44 5.82 7.41
CA VAL A 51 -3.72 6.51 7.60
C VAL A 51 -4.78 5.70 6.86
N PHE A 52 -5.72 5.12 7.60
CA PHE A 52 -6.72 4.21 7.04
C PHE A 52 -8.14 4.60 7.42
N THR A 53 -9.11 4.11 6.64
CA THR A 53 -10.53 4.18 6.96
C THR A 53 -11.14 2.79 6.81
N SER A 54 -12.19 2.50 7.58
CA SER A 54 -12.96 1.26 7.46
C SER A 54 -14.16 1.48 6.57
N LEU A 55 -14.30 0.66 5.54
CA LEU A 55 -15.38 0.80 4.56
C LEU A 55 -16.72 0.34 5.17
N ARG A 56 -17.76 1.15 4.95
CA ARG A 56 -19.15 0.81 5.33
C ARG A 56 -19.93 0.16 4.18
N SER A 57 -19.38 0.22 2.98
CA SER A 57 -19.93 -0.35 1.75
C SER A 57 -18.88 -1.26 1.11
N PRO A 58 -19.28 -2.21 0.24
CA PRO A 58 -18.33 -3.02 -0.51
C PRO A 58 -17.31 -2.16 -1.25
N PHE A 59 -16.03 -2.56 -1.19
CA PHE A 59 -14.97 -1.88 -1.94
C PHE A 59 -15.22 -1.99 -3.45
N VAL A 60 -14.98 -0.89 -4.16
CA VAL A 60 -15.06 -0.81 -5.62
C VAL A 60 -13.70 -0.40 -6.18
N ILE A 61 -13.21 0.77 -5.75
CA ILE A 61 -11.99 1.38 -6.26
C ILE A 61 -11.37 2.30 -5.21
N ALA A 62 -10.04 2.39 -5.19
CA ALA A 62 -9.30 3.43 -4.48
C ALA A 62 -8.09 3.86 -5.32
N GLU A 63 -7.81 5.15 -5.31
CA GLU A 63 -6.70 5.75 -6.06
C GLU A 63 -5.92 6.72 -5.17
N VAL A 64 -4.61 6.78 -5.36
CA VAL A 64 -3.74 7.79 -4.75
C VAL A 64 -2.63 8.14 -5.72
N THR A 65 -2.14 9.37 -5.65
CA THR A 65 -0.83 9.74 -6.20
C THR A 65 0.13 9.86 -5.03
N VAL A 66 1.20 9.08 -5.05
CA VAL A 66 2.28 9.20 -4.06
C VAL A 66 3.43 9.95 -4.71
N THR A 67 4.03 10.87 -3.96
CA THR A 67 5.23 11.59 -4.35
C THR A 67 6.18 11.62 -3.15
N ALA A 68 7.45 11.27 -3.36
CA ALA A 68 8.49 11.37 -2.34
C ALA A 68 9.87 11.52 -2.98
N ASP A 69 10.83 11.98 -2.18
CA ASP A 69 12.24 11.94 -2.49
C ASP A 69 12.79 10.59 -2.01
N TRP A 70 12.75 9.60 -2.91
CA TRP A 70 13.19 8.23 -2.62
C TRP A 70 14.71 8.16 -2.63
N GLU A 71 15.32 7.98 -1.46
CA GLU A 71 16.77 8.10 -1.30
C GLU A 71 17.41 6.80 -0.80
N MET A 72 16.71 6.07 0.07
CA MET A 72 17.24 4.89 0.72
C MET A 72 16.68 3.62 0.08
N GLU A 73 17.54 2.61 -0.02
CA GLU A 73 17.13 1.28 -0.39
C GLU A 73 15.95 0.84 0.52
N TRP A 74 14.96 0.19 -0.06
CA TRP A 74 13.70 -0.22 0.56
C TRP A 74 12.72 0.90 0.94
N ASP A 75 12.96 2.16 0.56
CA ASP A 75 11.97 3.22 0.69
C ASP A 75 10.69 2.86 -0.09
N GLN A 76 9.54 2.99 0.57
CA GLN A 76 8.24 2.56 0.06
C GLN A 76 7.12 3.55 0.37
N GLY A 77 6.16 3.66 -0.55
CA GLY A 77 4.93 4.41 -0.30
C GLY A 77 3.86 4.12 -1.34
N GLY A 78 2.59 4.09 -0.91
CA GLY A 78 1.52 3.58 -1.75
C GLY A 78 0.17 3.48 -1.05
N LEU A 79 -0.67 2.60 -1.60
CA LEU A 79 -1.95 2.18 -1.02
C LEU A 79 -1.82 0.80 -0.38
N VAL A 80 -2.61 0.57 0.65
CA VAL A 80 -2.81 -0.74 1.25
C VAL A 80 -4.31 -0.99 1.47
N ILE A 81 -4.75 -2.20 1.18
CA ILE A 81 -6.10 -2.69 1.50
C ILE A 81 -6.00 -3.90 2.42
N PHE A 82 -6.74 -3.86 3.51
CA PHE A 82 -6.86 -4.96 4.47
C PHE A 82 -8.24 -5.62 4.31
N ALA A 83 -8.28 -6.95 4.32
CA ALA A 83 -9.49 -7.73 4.38
C ALA A 83 -9.59 -8.40 5.76
N GLY A 84 -10.60 -8.01 6.53
CA GLY A 84 -10.83 -8.48 7.89
C GLY A 84 -10.85 -7.34 8.90
N ALA A 85 -10.25 -7.56 10.06
CA ALA A 85 -10.16 -6.56 11.13
C ALA A 85 -9.29 -5.37 10.73
N ALA A 86 -9.49 -4.25 11.41
CA ALA A 86 -8.64 -3.07 11.26
C ALA A 86 -7.16 -3.41 11.51
N PRO A 87 -6.22 -2.80 10.78
CA PRO A 87 -4.80 -3.03 10.98
C PRO A 87 -4.38 -2.60 12.39
N GLN A 88 -3.43 -3.34 12.96
CA GLN A 88 -2.86 -3.06 14.27
C GLN A 88 -1.33 -3.04 14.15
N SER A 89 -0.69 -2.37 15.12
CA SER A 89 0.76 -2.31 15.19
C SER A 89 1.31 -3.64 15.68
N PHE A 90 2.25 -4.22 14.95
CA PHE A 90 2.93 -5.45 15.32
C PHE A 90 4.43 -5.34 15.04
N SER A 91 5.24 -5.70 16.02
CA SER A 91 6.68 -5.90 15.83
C SER A 91 6.97 -7.41 15.82
N PRO A 92 7.97 -7.87 15.06
CA PRO A 92 8.33 -9.30 15.02
C PRO A 92 8.75 -9.84 16.40
N ASP A 93 9.22 -8.97 17.30
CA ASP A 93 9.58 -9.31 18.68
C ASP A 93 8.36 -9.44 19.62
N SER A 94 7.17 -8.99 19.18
CA SER A 94 5.92 -9.05 19.93
C SER A 94 5.20 -10.41 19.80
N ALA A 95 5.84 -11.42 19.19
CA ALA A 95 5.23 -12.70 18.90
C ALA A 95 4.55 -13.29 20.16
N PRO A 96 3.29 -13.75 20.07
CA PRO A 96 2.63 -14.36 21.21
C PRO A 96 3.44 -15.57 21.67
N ARG A 97 3.79 -15.61 22.96
CA ARG A 97 4.34 -16.81 23.59
C ARG A 97 3.35 -17.96 23.35
N PRO A 98 3.82 -19.18 22.99
CA PRO A 98 2.93 -20.31 22.78
C PRO A 98 2.02 -20.49 24.01
N GLY A 99 0.71 -20.47 23.75
CA GLY A 99 -0.32 -20.21 24.74
C GLY A 99 -0.45 -21.29 25.81
N ARG A 100 -0.80 -20.85 27.03
CA ARG A 100 -1.44 -21.68 28.05
C ARG A 100 -2.78 -22.24 27.50
N PRO A 101 -3.19 -23.46 27.88
CA PRO A 101 -4.50 -24.00 27.50
C PRO A 101 -5.62 -23.07 28.01
N GLY A 102 -6.51 -22.63 27.11
CA GLY A 102 -7.70 -21.86 27.47
C GLY A 102 -7.86 -20.48 26.81
N TYR A 103 -6.89 -20.00 26.03
CA TYR A 103 -7.03 -18.75 25.26
C TYR A 103 -7.67 -19.01 23.88
N PRO A 104 -8.57 -18.12 23.41
CA PRO A 104 -9.15 -18.22 22.06
C PRO A 104 -8.05 -18.31 21.01
N GLN A 105 -8.26 -19.16 20.01
CA GLN A 105 -7.38 -19.32 18.84
C GLN A 105 -6.95 -17.95 18.30
N PRO A 106 -5.69 -17.76 17.87
CA PRO A 106 -5.28 -16.50 17.27
C PRO A 106 -6.21 -16.22 16.08
N LEU A 107 -6.83 -15.03 16.11
CA LEU A 107 -7.63 -14.52 15.00
C LEU A 107 -6.83 -14.74 13.71
N ARG A 108 -7.45 -15.34 12.69
CA ARG A 108 -6.75 -15.60 11.41
C ARG A 108 -6.05 -14.31 10.97
N PRO A 109 -4.77 -14.37 10.53
CA PRO A 109 -4.07 -13.17 10.09
C PRO A 109 -4.88 -12.48 9.00
N CYS A 110 -5.13 -11.19 9.14
CA CYS A 110 -5.86 -10.44 8.11
C CYS A 110 -5.08 -10.54 6.79
N LYS A 111 -5.81 -10.77 5.69
CA LYS A 111 -5.22 -10.69 4.35
C LYS A 111 -5.02 -9.22 4.02
N TRP A 112 -3.93 -8.87 3.36
CA TRP A 112 -3.72 -7.50 2.92
C TRP A 112 -2.92 -7.45 1.63
N VAL A 113 -3.11 -6.38 0.87
CA VAL A 113 -2.33 -6.09 -0.32
C VAL A 113 -1.84 -4.66 -0.22
N LYS A 114 -0.52 -4.43 -0.33
CA LYS A 114 0.06 -3.11 -0.56
C LYS A 114 0.54 -2.98 -2.00
N ALA A 115 0.45 -1.79 -2.55
CA ALA A 115 0.96 -1.46 -3.87
C ALA A 115 1.41 0.00 -3.91
N GLY A 116 2.55 0.27 -4.57
CA GLY A 116 3.20 1.56 -4.46
C GLY A 116 4.48 1.69 -5.27
N MET A 117 5.23 2.73 -4.95
CA MET A 117 6.62 2.86 -5.36
C MET A 117 7.52 2.16 -4.33
N GLU A 118 8.59 1.55 -4.81
CA GLU A 118 9.64 0.95 -3.99
C GLU A 118 11.00 1.17 -4.65
N PHE A 119 11.92 1.79 -3.92
CA PHE A 119 13.31 1.89 -4.35
C PHE A 119 14.06 0.62 -3.93
N CYS A 120 14.49 -0.18 -4.90
CA CYS A 120 15.22 -1.41 -4.62
C CYS A 120 16.23 -1.71 -5.73
N SER A 121 17.41 -2.20 -5.33
CA SER A 121 18.52 -2.56 -6.20
C SER A 121 18.94 -1.40 -7.10
N GLY A 122 18.94 -0.18 -6.55
CA GLY A 122 19.32 1.03 -7.27
C GLY A 122 18.35 1.46 -8.39
N THR A 123 17.12 0.93 -8.42
CA THR A 123 16.10 1.33 -9.39
C THR A 123 14.75 1.58 -8.73
N MET A 124 13.99 2.52 -9.29
CA MET A 124 12.62 2.78 -8.87
C MET A 124 11.67 1.74 -9.48
N ASN A 125 10.84 1.12 -8.66
CA ASN A 125 9.90 0.09 -9.10
C ASN A 125 8.46 0.45 -8.72
N ALA A 126 7.51 0.04 -9.56
CA ALA A 126 6.16 -0.22 -9.10
C ALA A 126 6.16 -1.58 -8.40
N SER A 127 5.73 -1.61 -7.15
CA SER A 127 5.78 -2.78 -6.30
C SER A 127 4.39 -3.18 -5.81
N SER A 128 4.19 -4.49 -5.60
CA SER A 128 3.03 -4.98 -4.87
C SER A 128 3.39 -6.18 -4.01
N VAL A 129 2.85 -6.21 -2.79
CA VAL A 129 2.92 -7.34 -1.87
C VAL A 129 1.51 -7.77 -1.50
N SER A 130 1.22 -9.06 -1.62
CA SER A 130 -0.02 -9.69 -1.18
C SER A 130 0.32 -10.64 -0.04
N ALA A 131 -0.29 -10.44 1.12
CA ALA A 131 -0.10 -11.28 2.28
C ALA A 131 -1.37 -12.06 2.61
N THR A 132 -1.24 -13.37 2.73
CA THR A 132 -2.28 -14.26 3.23
C THR A 132 -1.79 -14.99 4.49
N SER A 133 -2.48 -16.03 4.96
CA SER A 133 -2.02 -16.81 6.12
C SER A 133 -0.74 -17.60 5.86
N ASP A 134 -0.37 -17.82 4.60
CA ASP A 134 0.78 -18.61 4.17
C ASP A 134 2.08 -17.80 4.00
N GLY A 135 2.01 -16.47 3.99
CA GLY A 135 3.15 -15.59 3.77
C GLY A 135 2.81 -14.34 2.96
N ALA A 136 3.85 -13.56 2.66
CA ALA A 136 3.81 -12.46 1.71
C ALA A 136 4.42 -12.90 0.36
N ASP A 137 3.72 -12.59 -0.73
CA ASP A 137 4.16 -12.74 -2.11
C ASP A 137 4.36 -11.34 -2.73
N TRP A 138 5.57 -11.09 -3.22
CA TRP A 138 6.08 -9.78 -3.63
C TRP A 138 6.49 -9.77 -5.10
N CYS A 139 6.10 -8.71 -5.82
CA CYS A 139 6.50 -8.49 -7.20
C CYS A 139 6.97 -7.04 -7.42
N LEU A 140 7.88 -6.87 -8.38
CA LEU A 140 8.42 -5.59 -8.82
C LEU A 140 8.27 -5.44 -10.34
N SER A 141 7.99 -4.21 -10.78
CA SER A 141 8.06 -3.80 -12.17
C SER A 141 8.89 -2.52 -12.27
N PRO A 142 10.06 -2.55 -12.95
CA PRO A 142 10.91 -1.37 -13.08
C PRO A 142 10.19 -0.18 -13.73
N LEU A 143 10.37 1.01 -13.16
CA LEU A 143 9.93 2.28 -13.73
C LEU A 143 11.09 2.90 -14.49
N SER A 144 11.50 2.25 -15.57
CA SER A 144 12.57 2.75 -16.43
C SER A 144 12.10 3.97 -17.22
N VAL A 145 12.82 5.09 -17.11
CA VAL A 145 12.66 6.23 -18.01
C VAL A 145 13.85 6.23 -18.98
N PRO A 146 13.66 5.96 -20.28
CA PRO A 146 14.74 6.04 -21.25
C PRO A 146 15.36 7.45 -21.24
N GLY A 147 16.68 7.53 -21.03
CA GLY A 147 17.43 8.80 -21.04
C GLY A 147 17.38 9.62 -19.75
N ARG A 148 16.65 9.17 -18.72
CA ARG A 148 16.61 9.78 -17.38
C ARG A 148 17.13 8.72 -16.40
N GLY A 149 18.07 9.08 -15.53
CA GLY A 149 18.70 8.12 -14.59
C GLY A 149 17.68 7.35 -13.73
N PRO A 150 18.10 6.29 -13.03
CA PRO A 150 17.21 5.39 -12.28
C PRO A 150 16.33 6.08 -11.22
N SER A 151 16.66 7.30 -10.81
CA SER A 151 15.94 8.11 -9.80
C SER A 151 14.96 9.14 -10.39
N ALA A 152 14.69 9.11 -11.70
CA ALA A 152 13.95 10.20 -12.35
C ALA A 152 12.44 10.28 -12.03
N MET A 153 11.86 9.19 -11.52
CA MET A 153 10.45 9.09 -11.20
C MET A 153 10.25 9.23 -9.69
N HIS A 154 9.71 10.37 -9.27
CA HIS A 154 9.41 10.67 -7.87
C HIS A 154 7.93 10.48 -7.52
N SER A 155 7.08 10.34 -8.55
CA SER A 155 5.62 10.30 -8.39
C SER A 155 5.00 9.15 -9.17
N LEU A 156 4.01 8.49 -8.58
CA LEU A 156 3.26 7.40 -9.20
C LEU A 156 1.82 7.44 -8.73
N ARG A 157 0.88 7.32 -9.67
CA ARG A 157 -0.52 7.08 -9.33
C ARG A 157 -0.78 5.59 -9.24
N ILE A 158 -1.38 5.15 -8.14
CA ILE A 158 -1.78 3.77 -7.90
C ILE A 158 -3.30 3.68 -7.88
N LYS A 159 -3.83 2.60 -8.46
CA LYS A 159 -5.25 2.25 -8.39
C LYS A 159 -5.43 0.80 -7.96
N LEU A 160 -6.27 0.61 -6.95
CA LEU A 160 -6.79 -0.67 -6.52
C LEU A 160 -8.24 -0.77 -6.98
N GLU A 161 -8.61 -1.84 -7.68
CA GLU A 161 -9.94 -2.00 -8.27
C GLU A 161 -10.46 -3.42 -8.03
N ARG A 162 -11.70 -3.54 -7.58
CA ARG A 162 -12.38 -4.83 -7.44
C ARG A 162 -12.98 -5.25 -8.79
N VAL A 163 -12.58 -6.41 -9.27
CA VAL A 163 -13.15 -7.05 -10.46
C VAL A 163 -13.63 -8.45 -10.07
N GLY A 164 -14.94 -8.58 -9.82
CA GLY A 164 -15.52 -9.80 -9.26
C GLY A 164 -14.97 -10.11 -7.86
N HIS A 165 -14.26 -11.24 -7.75
CA HIS A 165 -13.54 -11.67 -6.53
C HIS A 165 -12.05 -11.30 -6.55
N SER A 166 -11.55 -10.77 -7.65
CA SER A 166 -10.15 -10.36 -7.80
C SER A 166 -9.95 -8.91 -7.38
N LEU A 167 -8.77 -8.64 -6.83
CA LEU A 167 -8.23 -7.28 -6.69
C LEU A 167 -7.25 -7.04 -7.83
N TRP A 168 -7.52 -6.04 -8.64
CA TRP A 168 -6.65 -5.59 -9.73
C TRP A 168 -5.86 -4.37 -9.29
N ILE A 169 -4.57 -4.38 -9.57
CA ILE A 169 -3.62 -3.36 -9.17
C ILE A 169 -3.07 -2.72 -10.43
N TRP A 170 -3.21 -1.41 -10.52
CA TRP A 170 -2.78 -0.62 -11.65
C TRP A 170 -1.88 0.53 -11.19
N TYR A 171 -1.03 1.00 -12.10
CA TYR A 171 -0.25 2.20 -11.91
C TYR A 171 -0.24 3.06 -13.16
N GLN A 172 0.00 4.34 -12.99
CA GLN A 172 0.07 5.33 -14.05
C GLN A 172 1.15 6.35 -13.70
N ASP A 173 1.99 6.68 -14.68
CA ASP A 173 2.93 7.80 -14.59
C ASP A 173 2.14 9.11 -14.76
N PRO A 174 2.05 9.97 -13.72
CA PRO A 174 1.30 11.22 -13.81
C PRO A 174 1.82 12.15 -14.92
N SER A 175 3.11 12.06 -15.28
CA SER A 175 3.71 12.88 -16.34
C SER A 175 3.25 12.49 -17.75
N ALA A 176 2.71 11.28 -17.93
CA ALA A 176 2.15 10.84 -19.21
C ALA A 176 0.72 11.37 -19.46
N VAL A 177 0.03 11.85 -18.42
CA VAL A 177 -1.40 12.25 -18.49
C VAL A 177 -1.65 13.49 -19.37
N PRO A 178 -0.85 14.58 -19.31
CA PRO A 178 -1.10 15.77 -20.12
C PRO A 178 -1.08 15.54 -21.64
N TYR A 179 -0.52 14.41 -22.09
CA TYR A 179 -0.45 14.05 -23.51
C TYR A 179 -1.66 13.22 -23.98
N ALA A 180 -2.54 12.78 -23.07
CA ALA A 180 -3.71 11.98 -23.41
C ALA A 180 -4.93 12.87 -23.73
N MET A 181 -5.14 13.14 -25.02
CA MET A 181 -6.18 14.07 -25.50
C MET A 181 -7.54 13.40 -25.78
N THR A 182 -7.69 12.09 -25.53
CA THR A 182 -8.95 11.35 -25.74
C THR A 182 -9.26 10.43 -24.54
N PRO A 183 -10.54 10.08 -24.29
CA PRO A 183 -10.88 9.13 -23.23
C PRO A 183 -10.20 7.76 -23.37
N ALA A 184 -10.04 7.28 -24.61
CA ALA A 184 -9.32 6.04 -24.90
C ALA A 184 -7.82 6.16 -24.57
N ALA A 185 -7.20 7.29 -24.94
CA ALA A 185 -5.82 7.57 -24.58
C ALA A 185 -5.65 7.64 -23.05
N LEU A 186 -6.55 8.31 -22.33
CA LEU A 186 -6.52 8.37 -20.86
C LEU A 186 -6.63 6.98 -20.24
N SER A 187 -7.54 6.12 -20.72
CA SER A 187 -7.63 4.74 -20.22
C SER A 187 -6.36 3.93 -20.51
N SER A 188 -5.70 4.16 -21.65
CA SER A 188 -4.50 3.43 -22.07
C SER A 188 -3.23 3.78 -21.27
N THR A 189 -3.26 4.89 -20.52
CA THR A 189 -2.11 5.29 -19.69
C THR A 189 -1.95 4.48 -18.40
N TRP A 190 -2.98 3.71 -18.00
CA TRP A 190 -2.89 2.78 -16.89
C TRP A 190 -2.22 1.47 -17.31
N LYS A 191 -1.22 1.04 -16.53
CA LYS A 191 -0.53 -0.24 -16.69
C LYS A 191 -0.95 -1.20 -15.58
N LYS A 192 -1.29 -2.44 -15.92
CA LYS A 192 -1.65 -3.47 -14.93
C LYS A 192 -0.36 -3.95 -14.26
N LEU A 193 -0.28 -3.84 -12.93
CA LEU A 193 0.85 -4.35 -12.14
C LEU A 193 0.62 -5.81 -11.75
N ARG A 194 -0.56 -6.10 -11.21
CA ARG A 194 -0.86 -7.40 -10.60
C ARG A 194 -2.36 -7.65 -10.56
N GLU A 195 -2.70 -8.93 -10.59
CA GLU A 195 -4.02 -9.43 -10.23
C GLU A 195 -3.88 -10.38 -9.04
N VAL A 196 -4.65 -10.12 -7.98
CA VAL A 196 -4.75 -11.00 -6.81
C VAL A 196 -6.13 -11.63 -6.83
N THR A 197 -6.18 -12.90 -7.23
CA THR A 197 -7.44 -13.66 -7.30
C THR A 197 -7.94 -14.00 -5.90
N TRP A 198 -9.27 -14.08 -5.72
CA TRP A 198 -9.91 -14.46 -4.45
C TRP A 198 -9.52 -13.58 -3.26
N PHE A 199 -9.25 -12.30 -3.53
CA PHE A 199 -9.02 -11.32 -2.47
C PHE A 199 -10.32 -11.04 -1.71
N PHE A 200 -11.43 -10.83 -2.42
CA PHE A 200 -12.76 -10.50 -1.89
C PHE A 200 -13.71 -11.69 -1.75
#